data_AF-A0A915ALC4-F1
#
_entry.id   AF-A0A915ALC4-F1
#
_cell.length_a   1.000
_cell.length_b   1.000
_cell.length_c   1.000
_cell.angle_alpha   90.00
_cell.angle_beta   90.00
_cell.angle_gamma   90.00
#
_symmetry.space_group_name_H-M   'P 1'
#
loop_
_entity.id
_entity.type
_entity.pdbx_description
1 polymer ?
#
loop_
_entity_poly.entity_id
_entity_poly.type
_entity_poly.pdbx_seq_one_letter_code
_entity_poly.pdbx_strand_id
1 'polypeptide(L)'
;MPLNLSTMLGRACQGDSGAPLICRDENGDERIYGILSNSETSIPGQRKNCFSDKTTFMLDILTDVRYILPFIRSSLLEMGKLDELIEDYEKCGYQSNRQIRTSESVVREMRLDEYLPLREG
;
A
#
# COMPACT_ATOMS: atom_id res chain seq x y z
N MET A 1 7.51 4.64 0.58
CA MET A 1 8.68 5.41 0.09
C MET A 1 8.19 6.68 -0.58
N PRO A 2 8.51 7.88 -0.06
CA PRO A 2 8.17 9.11 -0.78
C PRO A 2 9.07 9.23 -2.00
N LEU A 3 8.48 9.17 -3.20
CA LEU A 3 9.16 9.39 -4.47
C LEU A 3 9.46 10.88 -4.64
N ASN A 4 10.43 11.40 -3.91
CA ASN A 4 10.93 12.75 -4.17
C ASN A 4 11.82 12.71 -5.42
N LEU A 5 11.22 13.01 -6.58
CA LEU A 5 11.91 13.07 -7.87
C LEU A 5 13.05 14.10 -7.89
N SER A 6 12.96 15.16 -7.08
CA SER A 6 13.96 16.23 -7.05
C SER A 6 15.19 15.90 -6.20
N THR A 7 15.06 15.06 -5.17
CA THR A 7 16.18 14.67 -4.29
C THR A 7 16.69 13.26 -4.55
N MET A 8 15.95 12.43 -5.29
CA MET A 8 16.26 11.01 -5.54
C MET A 8 16.49 10.19 -4.26
N LEU A 9 16.02 10.68 -3.11
CA LEU A 9 16.13 10.01 -1.81
C LEU A 9 14.92 9.08 -1.61
N GLY A 10 15.16 7.88 -1.08
CA GLY A 10 14.10 6.92 -0.75
C GLY A 10 13.55 6.15 -1.96
N ARG A 11 14.43 5.68 -2.84
CA ARG A 11 14.09 4.77 -3.95
C ARG A 11 14.19 3.31 -3.55
N ALA A 12 13.39 2.47 -4.18
CA ALA A 12 13.38 1.03 -3.95
C ALA A 12 14.76 0.37 -4.15
N CYS A 13 15.06 -0.59 -3.28
CA CYS A 13 16.19 -1.50 -3.40
C CYS A 13 15.79 -2.83 -4.05
N GLN A 14 16.78 -3.58 -4.51
CA GLN A 14 16.56 -4.99 -4.81
C GLN A 14 16.12 -5.72 -3.53
N GLY A 15 14.94 -6.34 -3.58
CA GLY A 15 14.34 -7.07 -2.44
C GLY A 15 13.19 -6.35 -1.77
N ASP A 16 12.93 -5.07 -2.11
CA ASP A 16 11.78 -4.34 -1.57
C ASP A 16 10.46 -4.70 -2.28
N SER A 17 10.46 -5.62 -3.26
CA SER A 17 9.23 -6.12 -3.88
C SER A 17 8.23 -6.62 -2.83
N GLY A 18 7.00 -6.11 -2.88
CA GLY A 18 5.95 -6.34 -1.89
C GLY A 18 5.88 -5.28 -0.78
N ALA A 19 6.84 -4.36 -0.69
CA ALA A 19 6.83 -3.32 0.33
C ALA A 19 5.65 -2.33 0.15
N PRO A 20 5.00 -1.89 1.25
CA PRO A 20 3.89 -0.97 1.17
C PRO A 20 4.35 0.48 0.94
N LEU A 21 3.68 1.17 0.01
CA LEU A 21 3.67 2.62 -0.05
C LEU A 21 2.55 3.14 0.86
N ILE A 22 2.96 3.73 1.98
CA ILE A 22 2.08 4.36 2.96
C ILE A 22 2.06 5.88 2.73
N CYS A 23 0.86 6.46 2.65
CA CYS A 23 0.64 7.90 2.63
C CYS A 23 -0.33 8.28 3.75
N ARG A 24 -0.30 9.54 4.18
CA ARG A 24 -1.34 10.09 5.05
C ARG A 24 -2.50 10.60 4.22
N ASP A 25 -3.72 10.23 4.60
CA ASP A 25 -4.92 10.78 4.00
C ASP A 25 -5.20 12.22 4.46
N GLU A 26 -6.31 12.80 4.01
CA GLU A 26 -6.74 14.15 4.38
C GLU A 26 -7.06 14.30 5.89
N ASN A 27 -7.36 13.19 6.58
CA ASN A 27 -7.60 13.16 8.02
C ASN A 27 -6.30 12.95 8.82
N GLY A 28 -5.17 12.71 8.12
CA GLY A 28 -3.87 12.45 8.71
C GLY A 28 -3.62 10.98 9.04
N ASP A 29 -4.54 10.08 8.69
CA ASP A 29 -4.42 8.65 8.94
C ASP A 29 -3.50 7.98 7.91
N GLU A 30 -2.66 7.06 8.37
CA GLU A 30 -1.71 6.33 7.54
C GLU A 30 -2.41 5.18 6.80
N ARG A 31 -2.36 5.22 5.46
CA ARG A 31 -3.01 4.23 4.59
C ARG A 31 -2.05 3.69 3.55
N ILE A 32 -2.25 2.44 3.15
CA ILE A 32 -1.51 1.82 2.05
C ILE A 32 -2.15 2.22 0.73
N TYR A 33 -1.39 2.89 -0.14
CA TYR A 33 -1.82 3.29 -1.48
C TYR A 33 -1.25 2.41 -2.59
N GLY A 34 -0.08 1.82 -2.35
CA GLY A 34 0.59 1.01 -3.34
C GLY A 34 1.34 -0.17 -2.72
N ILE A 35 1.54 -1.22 -3.50
CA ILE A 35 2.47 -2.30 -3.19
C ILE A 35 3.57 -2.23 -4.24
N LEU A 36 4.82 -2.06 -3.80
CA LEU A 36 5.96 -2.00 -4.71
C LEU A 36 6.08 -3.32 -5.49
N SER A 37 6.09 -3.24 -6.82
CA SER A 37 6.29 -4.40 -7.68
C SER A 37 7.77 -4.53 -8.03
N ASN A 38 8.26 -3.56 -8.79
CA ASN A 38 9.59 -3.52 -9.37
C ASN A 38 9.99 -2.08 -9.69
N SER A 39 11.23 -1.90 -10.14
CA SER A 39 11.75 -0.62 -10.60
C SER A 39 12.21 -0.73 -12.05
N GLU A 40 12.08 0.37 -12.80
CA GLU A 40 12.33 0.41 -14.24
C GLU A 40 13.23 1.57 -14.65
N THR A 41 13.73 1.46 -15.87
CA THR A 41 14.66 2.42 -16.50
C THR A 41 15.97 2.52 -15.73
N SER A 42 16.90 1.61 -16.05
CA SER A 42 18.28 1.63 -15.56
C SER A 42 18.95 2.95 -15.93
N ILE A 43 19.62 3.58 -14.97
CA ILE A 43 20.46 4.76 -15.17
C ILE A 43 21.92 4.37 -14.89
N PRO A 44 22.71 4.01 -15.92
CA PRO A 44 24.11 3.67 -15.75
C PRO A 44 24.93 4.84 -15.20
N GLY A 45 25.94 4.54 -14.38
CA GLY A 45 26.86 5.54 -13.84
C GLY A 45 26.31 6.42 -12.71
N GLN A 46 25.04 6.24 -12.33
CA GLN A 46 24.49 6.89 -11.14
C GLN A 46 24.91 6.20 -9.86
N ARG A 47 24.91 6.97 -8.76
CA ARG A 47 25.16 6.43 -7.42
C ARG A 47 24.06 5.42 -7.09
N LYS A 48 24.49 4.24 -6.67
CA LYS A 48 23.60 3.17 -6.19
C LYS A 48 22.73 3.67 -5.04
N ASN A 49 21.44 3.32 -5.09
CA ASN A 49 20.50 3.62 -4.02
C ASN A 49 20.83 2.78 -2.78
N CYS A 50 21.18 1.50 -2.98
CA CYS A 50 21.40 0.55 -1.90
C CYS A 50 22.74 -0.18 -2.05
N PHE A 51 23.29 -0.65 -0.93
CA PHE A 51 24.65 -1.21 -0.86
C PHE A 51 24.86 -2.41 -1.80
N SER A 52 23.87 -3.31 -1.87
CA SER A 52 23.91 -4.52 -2.68
C SER A 52 23.46 -4.34 -4.12
N ASP A 53 22.99 -3.15 -4.51
CA ASP A 53 22.43 -2.96 -5.86
C ASP A 53 23.52 -3.04 -6.92
N LYS A 54 23.16 -3.64 -8.06
CA LYS A 54 24.03 -3.65 -9.25
C LYS A 54 23.78 -2.44 -10.14
N THR A 55 22.55 -1.92 -10.11
CA THR A 55 22.01 -0.88 -11.00
C THR A 55 21.14 0.07 -10.20
N THR A 56 21.01 1.31 -10.68
CA THR A 56 20.04 2.28 -10.17
C THR A 56 18.92 2.44 -11.17
N PHE A 57 17.68 2.45 -10.69
CA PHE A 57 16.50 2.67 -11.51
C PHE A 57 15.94 4.08 -11.31
N MET A 58 15.27 4.58 -12.34
CA MET A 58 14.68 5.92 -12.32
C MET A 58 13.29 5.93 -11.68
N LEU A 59 12.51 4.88 -11.93
CA LEU A 59 11.08 4.82 -11.63
C LEU A 59 10.77 3.56 -10.83
N ASP A 60 9.88 3.69 -9.85
CA ASP A 60 9.31 2.57 -9.12
C ASP A 60 7.88 2.34 -9.61
N ILE A 61 7.55 1.08 -9.89
CA ILE A 61 6.22 0.64 -10.31
C ILE A 61 5.51 0.03 -9.12
N LEU A 62 4.32 0.54 -8.83
CA LEU A 62 3.49 0.09 -7.71
C LEU A 62 2.13 -0.40 -8.21
N THR A 63 1.64 -1.45 -7.58
CA THR A 63 0.26 -1.90 -7.73
C THR A 63 -0.65 -0.98 -6.92
N ASP A 64 -1.63 -0.33 -7.55
CA ASP A 64 -2.61 0.53 -6.86
C ASP A 64 -3.55 -0.34 -6.01
N VAL A 65 -3.44 -0.17 -4.69
CA VAL A 65 -4.21 -0.95 -3.72
C VAL A 65 -5.72 -0.70 -3.87
N ARG A 66 -6.14 0.52 -4.22
CA ARG A 66 -7.56 0.88 -4.36
C ARG A 66 -8.24 0.10 -5.48
N TYR A 67 -7.48 -0.26 -6.52
CA TYR A 67 -7.97 -1.03 -7.63
C TYR A 67 -8.14 -2.51 -7.29
N ILE A 68 -7.20 -3.09 -6.53
CA ILE A 68 -7.20 -4.52 -6.20
C ILE A 68 -8.00 -4.86 -4.95
N LEU A 69 -8.22 -3.91 -4.03
CA LEU A 69 -8.93 -4.16 -2.77
C LEU A 69 -10.34 -4.74 -2.95
N PRO A 70 -11.20 -4.22 -3.86
CA PRO A 70 -12.52 -4.80 -4.08
C PRO A 70 -12.44 -6.26 -4.52
N PHE A 71 -11.49 -6.59 -5.39
CA PHE A 71 -11.27 -7.96 -5.86
C PHE A 71 -10.83 -8.89 -4.72
N ILE A 72 -9.83 -8.48 -3.94
CA ILE A 72 -9.34 -9.26 -2.78
C ILE A 72 -10.51 -9.57 -1.82
N ARG A 73 -11.32 -8.55 -1.50
CA ARG A 73 -12.45 -8.72 -0.60
C ARG A 73 -13.49 -9.69 -1.16
N SER A 74 -13.87 -9.55 -2.42
CA SER A 74 -14.83 -10.45 -3.06
C SER A 74 -14.33 -11.90 -3.08
N SER A 75 -13.06 -12.12 -3.40
CA SER A 75 -12.47 -13.46 -3.38
C SER A 75 -12.48 -14.07 -1.96
N LEU A 76 -12.18 -13.29 -0.93
CA LEU A 76 -12.24 -13.77 0.46
C LEU A 76 -13.66 -14.12 0.91
N LEU A 77 -14.67 -13.36 0.45
CA LEU A 77 -16.08 -13.67 0.68
C LEU A 77 -16.48 -14.98 -0.01
N GLU A 78 -16.14 -15.14 -1.29
CA GLU A 78 -16.42 -16.37 -2.06
C GLU A 78 -15.75 -17.60 -1.44
N MET A 79 -14.56 -17.43 -0.89
CA MET A 79 -13.81 -18.49 -0.21
C MET A 79 -14.31 -18.77 1.22
N GLY A 80 -15.22 -17.97 1.77
CA GLY A 80 -15.62 -18.08 3.19
C GLY A 80 -14.46 -17.81 4.16
N LYS A 81 -13.48 -17.00 3.73
CA LYS A 81 -12.22 -16.73 4.45
C LYS A 81 -12.12 -15.31 5.00
N LEU A 82 -13.10 -14.46 4.73
CA LEU A 82 -13.07 -13.07 5.18
C LEU A 82 -13.02 -12.96 6.71
N ASP A 83 -13.83 -13.75 7.41
CA ASP A 83 -13.90 -13.71 8.88
C ASP A 83 -12.58 -14.20 9.52
N GLU A 84 -11.97 -15.24 8.95
CA GLU A 84 -10.64 -15.74 9.37
C GLU A 84 -9.57 -14.65 9.25
N LEU A 85 -9.55 -13.92 8.12
CA LEU A 85 -8.61 -12.80 7.94
C LEU A 85 -8.83 -11.68 8.96
N ILE A 86 -10.09 -11.32 9.23
CA ILE A 86 -10.44 -10.28 10.22
C ILE A 86 -9.97 -10.71 11.61
N GLU A 87 -10.25 -11.96 12.00
CA GLU A 87 -9.83 -12.50 13.29
C GLU A 87 -8.29 -12.53 13.42
N ASP A 88 -7.58 -12.95 12.38
CA ASP A 88 -6.12 -12.94 12.36
C ASP A 88 -5.55 -11.53 12.45
N TYR A 89 -6.18 -10.56 11.78
CA TYR A 89 -5.78 -9.15 11.87
C TYR A 89 -5.95 -8.60 13.29
N GLU A 90 -7.07 -8.89 13.95
CA GLU A 90 -7.33 -8.49 15.34
C GLU A 90 -6.33 -9.12 16.32
N LYS A 91 -5.97 -10.40 16.11
CA LYS A 91 -4.94 -11.09 16.91
C LYS A 91 -3.54 -10.53 16.66
N CYS A 92 -3.23 -10.13 15.43
CA CYS A 92 -2.00 -9.43 15.08
C CYS A 92 -1.94 -8.02 15.71
N GLY A 93 -3.07 -7.49 16.18
CA GLY A 93 -3.23 -6.22 16.87
C GLY A 93 -2.30 -6.07 18.08
N TYR A 94 -1.21 -5.33 17.85
CA TYR A 94 -0.24 -4.89 18.83
C TYR A 94 -0.91 -4.16 20.00
N GLN A 95 -0.59 -4.53 21.25
CA GLN A 95 -0.84 -3.71 22.43
C GLN A 95 -0.10 -2.38 22.29
N SER A 96 -0.73 -1.37 21.70
CA SER A 96 -0.29 0.01 21.84
C SER A 96 -1.37 0.77 22.60
N ASN A 97 -0.96 1.43 23.67
CA ASN A 97 -1.75 2.30 24.52
C ASN A 97 -2.19 3.60 23.79
N ARG A 98 -2.67 3.47 22.55
CA ARG A 98 -3.34 4.52 21.80
C ARG A 98 -4.66 3.96 21.34
N GLN A 99 -5.69 4.47 21.99
CA GLN A 99 -7.11 4.27 21.71
C GLN A 99 -7.40 4.62 20.25
N ILE A 100 -7.26 3.65 19.35
CA ILE A 100 -7.82 3.74 17.99
C ILE A 100 -9.31 3.50 18.13
N ARG A 101 -10.08 4.42 17.54
CA ARG A 101 -11.53 4.49 17.62
C ARG A 101 -12.15 3.15 17.23
N THR A 102 -13.20 2.81 17.96
CA THR A 102 -13.94 1.54 17.99
C THR A 102 -14.24 0.93 16.62
N SER A 103 -14.35 -0.41 16.60
CA SER A 103 -14.63 -1.33 15.48
C SER A 103 -15.66 -0.86 14.43
N GLU A 104 -16.60 0.02 14.78
CA GLU A 104 -17.55 0.58 13.81
C GLU A 104 -16.91 1.41 12.68
N SER A 105 -15.75 2.06 12.90
CA SER A 105 -15.13 2.89 11.86
C SER A 105 -14.42 2.08 10.77
N VAL A 106 -13.73 0.99 11.13
CA VAL A 106 -13.06 0.10 10.17
C VAL A 106 -14.09 -0.70 9.35
N VAL A 107 -15.17 -1.15 10.00
CA VAL A 107 -16.28 -1.85 9.33
C VAL A 107 -17.05 -0.90 8.39
N ARG A 108 -17.20 0.38 8.74
CA ARG A 108 -17.81 1.40 7.87
C ARG A 108 -16.96 1.67 6.63
N GLU A 109 -15.65 1.71 6.77
CA GLU A 109 -14.71 1.90 5.66
C GLU A 109 -14.71 0.73 4.67
N MET A 110 -14.93 -0.49 5.16
CA MET A 110 -15.16 -1.64 4.30
C MET A 110 -16.55 -1.63 3.67
N ARG A 111 -17.57 -0.93 4.21
CA ARG A 111 -18.89 -0.79 3.55
C ARG A 111 -18.86 0.34 2.52
N LEU A 112 -18.13 0.13 1.43
CA LEU A 112 -18.14 1.01 0.27
C LEU A 112 -19.40 0.78 -0.59
N ASP A 113 -20.49 1.43 -0.21
CA ASP A 113 -21.62 1.73 -1.11
C ASP A 113 -21.45 3.10 -1.82
N GLU A 114 -20.24 3.70 -1.79
CA GLU A 114 -19.98 5.06 -2.32
C GLU A 114 -18.94 5.15 -3.46
N TYR A 115 -18.50 4.05 -4.06
CA TYR A 115 -17.78 4.14 -5.35
C TYR A 115 -18.76 4.13 -6.52
N LEU A 116 -19.52 5.23 -6.69
CA LEU A 116 -20.14 5.54 -7.98
C LEU A 116 -19.05 6.04 -8.95
N PRO A 117 -19.02 5.57 -10.21
CA PRO A 117 -18.08 6.09 -11.19
C PRO A 117 -18.43 7.55 -11.52
N LEU A 118 -17.41 8.42 -11.50
CA LEU A 118 -17.49 9.77 -12.04
C LEU A 118 -17.98 9.68 -13.49
N ARG A 119 -19.21 10.12 -13.76
CA ARG A 119 -19.70 10.38 -15.12
C ARG A 119 -19.01 11.65 -15.61
N GLU A 120 -18.29 11.53 -16.73
CA GLU A 120 -17.82 12.67 -17.50
C GLU A 120 -19.03 13.49 -18.00
N GLY A 121 -18.93 14.81 -17.87
CA GLY A 121 -19.80 15.81 -18.47
C GLY A 121 -18.95 16.79 -19.27
#